data_AF-A0AA36GWF5-F1
#
_entry.id   AF-A0AA36GWF5-F1
#
_cell.length_a   1.000
_cell.length_b   1.000
_cell.length_c   1.000
_cell.angle_alpha   90.00
_cell.angle_beta   90.00
_cell.angle_gamma   90.00
#
_symmetry.space_group_name_H-M   'P 1'
#
loop_
_entity.id
_entity.type
_entity.pdbx_description
1 polymer ?
#
loop_
_entity_poly.entity_id
_entity_poly.type
_entity_poly.pdbx_seq_one_letter_code
_entity_poly.pdbx_strand_id
1 'polypeptide(L)'
;MKAKLVLFVCATFMVTVTTDVVTELWNQYPDSDGNYIVPYQFSSTYSPEDRSMVLSAMQKIAANTCVKFEPRSSEEQYVEIINEESGACGANVGRISGKTSVYLEPSCMDAKTVMVMLLHSLGLSQENQREDRDNYIKLHLENLIDPRAGVFLAMAESTQKYLSVPYDYLSIMHDAKDAHAKPGTITVETVDPAYQDKIGKQAAPSARDYEKSLIFCAEGFWFVHFRPCKKSKMAYPTTSVIQLKTSGE
;
A
#
# COMPACT_ATOMS: atom_id res chain seq x y z
N MET A 1 51.73 -34.33 25.08
CA MET A 1 51.02 -33.05 24.85
C MET A 1 49.86 -33.34 23.90
N LYS A 2 48.62 -33.38 24.40
CA LYS A 2 47.42 -33.73 23.63
C LYS A 2 46.72 -32.44 23.21
N ALA A 3 46.63 -32.18 21.90
CA ALA A 3 45.90 -31.05 21.34
C ALA A 3 44.39 -31.29 21.50
N LYS A 4 43.68 -30.37 22.16
CA LYS A 4 42.21 -30.34 22.21
C LYS A 4 41.72 -29.71 20.90
N LEU A 5 41.08 -30.52 20.06
CA LEU A 5 40.30 -30.06 18.92
C LEU A 5 39.02 -29.41 19.46
N VAL A 6 38.92 -28.08 19.39
CA VAL A 6 37.70 -27.35 19.71
C VAL A 6 36.80 -27.40 18.46
N LEU A 7 35.76 -28.23 18.52
CA LEU A 7 34.74 -28.33 17.48
C LEU A 7 33.82 -27.10 17.59
N PHE A 8 33.97 -26.14 16.69
CA PHE A 8 32.97 -25.08 16.52
C PHE A 8 31.73 -25.69 15.86
N VAL A 9 30.70 -25.94 16.66
CA VAL A 9 29.36 -26.25 16.15
C VAL A 9 28.82 -24.97 15.54
N CYS A 10 28.87 -24.87 14.21
CA CYS A 10 28.17 -23.83 13.47
C CYS A 10 26.68 -24.11 13.67
N ALA A 11 26.02 -23.31 14.52
CA ALA A 11 24.58 -23.35 14.65
C ALA A 11 24.00 -23.01 13.28
N THR A 12 23.56 -24.03 12.55
CA THR A 12 22.70 -23.85 11.39
C THR A 12 21.42 -23.22 11.92
N PHE A 13 21.33 -21.89 11.82
CA PHE A 13 20.05 -21.21 11.88
C PHE A 13 19.23 -21.80 10.75
N MET A 14 18.30 -22.70 11.08
CA MET A 14 17.20 -23.01 10.20
C MET A 14 16.42 -21.69 10.09
N VAL A 15 16.71 -20.93 9.04
CA VAL A 15 15.77 -19.93 8.56
C VAL A 15 14.55 -20.75 8.16
N THR A 16 13.56 -20.79 9.05
CA THR A 16 12.20 -21.13 8.66
C THR A 16 11.86 -20.10 7.59
N VAL A 17 11.91 -20.52 6.34
CA VAL A 17 11.24 -19.82 5.25
C VAL A 17 9.76 -19.95 5.59
N THR A 18 9.26 -19.03 6.41
CA THR A 18 7.85 -18.69 6.33
C THR A 18 7.65 -18.32 4.88
N THR A 19 6.69 -18.94 4.23
CA THR A 19 6.21 -18.48 2.93
C THR A 19 5.55 -17.13 3.20
N ASP A 20 6.37 -16.11 3.38
CA ASP A 20 5.93 -14.73 3.42
C ASP A 20 5.24 -14.54 2.08
N VAL A 21 3.94 -14.26 2.12
CA VAL A 21 3.24 -13.72 0.96
C VAL A 21 3.79 -12.32 0.78
N VAL A 22 5.04 -12.23 0.32
CA VAL A 22 5.63 -10.99 -0.17
C VAL A 22 4.80 -10.70 -1.41
N THR A 23 3.86 -9.76 -1.27
CA THR A 23 3.12 -9.23 -2.41
C THR A 23 4.16 -8.83 -3.45
N GLU A 24 4.14 -9.51 -4.60
CA GLU A 24 5.23 -9.37 -5.56
C GLU A 24 5.30 -7.91 -6.03
N LEU A 25 6.50 -7.33 -6.02
CA LEU A 25 6.69 -5.94 -6.39
C LEU A 25 6.59 -5.78 -7.92
N TRP A 26 6.14 -4.61 -8.36
CA TRP A 26 6.18 -4.18 -9.76
C TRP A 26 7.59 -3.73 -10.18
N ASN A 27 8.55 -4.64 -10.22
CA ASN A 27 9.95 -4.37 -10.54
C ASN A 27 10.45 -4.99 -11.87
N GLN A 28 9.54 -5.52 -12.70
CA GLN A 28 9.86 -6.33 -13.89
C GLN A 28 10.24 -5.50 -15.10
N TYR A 29 9.69 -4.29 -15.21
CA TYR A 29 9.81 -3.44 -16.39
C TYR A 29 10.39 -2.08 -16.02
N PRO A 30 11.70 -1.99 -15.71
CA PRO A 30 12.34 -0.71 -15.48
C PRO A 30 12.47 0.11 -16.78
N ASP A 31 12.29 1.42 -16.69
CA ASP A 31 12.58 2.34 -17.79
C ASP A 31 13.99 2.93 -17.68
N SER A 32 14.42 3.72 -18.68
CA SER A 32 15.75 4.34 -18.68
C SER A 32 15.95 5.43 -17.63
N ASP A 33 14.87 5.95 -17.05
CA ASP A 33 14.86 7.04 -16.08
C ASP A 33 14.83 6.54 -14.63
N GLY A 34 14.85 5.22 -14.43
CA GLY A 34 14.81 4.58 -13.12
C GLY A 34 13.40 4.48 -12.53
N ASN A 35 12.36 4.59 -13.37
CA ASN A 35 11.00 4.26 -13.01
C ASN A 35 10.69 2.80 -13.32
N TYR A 36 9.53 2.34 -12.83
CA TYR A 36 8.99 1.02 -13.12
C TYR A 36 7.65 1.14 -13.84
N ILE A 37 7.57 0.52 -15.00
CA ILE A 37 6.40 0.49 -15.85
C ILE A 37 5.45 -0.60 -15.34
N VAL A 38 4.19 -0.23 -15.16
CA VAL A 38 3.05 -1.10 -14.90
C VAL A 38 2.20 -1.09 -16.15
N PRO A 39 2.33 -2.11 -17.02
CA PRO A 39 1.50 -2.23 -18.21
C PRO A 39 0.04 -2.36 -17.79
N TYR A 40 -0.87 -1.67 -18.48
CA TYR A 40 -2.30 -1.77 -18.21
C TYR A 40 -3.13 -2.01 -19.46
N GLN A 41 -4.27 -2.67 -19.29
CA GLN A 41 -5.23 -2.90 -20.36
C GLN A 41 -6.66 -2.75 -19.82
N PHE A 42 -7.54 -2.13 -20.61
CA PHE A 42 -8.98 -2.18 -20.37
C PHE A 42 -9.53 -3.41 -21.11
N SER A 43 -10.08 -4.38 -20.38
CA SER A 43 -10.68 -5.59 -20.97
C SER A 43 -12.15 -5.39 -21.35
N SER A 44 -12.85 -4.49 -20.66
CA SER A 44 -14.25 -4.14 -20.90
C SER A 44 -14.40 -2.78 -21.60
N THR A 45 -15.60 -2.52 -22.13
CA THR A 45 -15.95 -1.20 -22.67
C THR A 45 -16.21 -0.22 -21.52
N TYR A 46 -15.55 0.93 -21.57
CA TYR A 46 -15.74 2.05 -20.66
C TYR A 46 -16.10 3.30 -21.45
N SER A 47 -16.90 4.19 -20.86
CA SER A 47 -17.15 5.51 -21.45
C SER A 47 -15.85 6.31 -21.58
N PRO A 48 -15.75 7.28 -22.50
CA PRO A 48 -14.61 8.18 -22.57
C PRO A 48 -14.31 8.89 -21.24
N GLU A 49 -15.36 9.25 -20.50
CA GLU A 49 -15.30 9.91 -19.20
C GLU A 49 -14.67 8.98 -18.14
N ASP A 50 -15.12 7.73 -18.07
CA ASP A 50 -14.61 6.75 -17.11
C ASP A 50 -13.14 6.40 -17.41
N ARG A 51 -12.80 6.20 -18.69
CA ARG A 51 -11.41 5.99 -19.12
C ARG A 51 -10.54 7.18 -18.70
N SER A 52 -11.03 8.40 -18.91
CA SER A 52 -10.31 9.62 -18.52
C SER A 52 -10.07 9.66 -17.01
N MET A 53 -11.02 9.22 -16.19
CA MET A 53 -10.87 9.16 -14.74
C MET A 53 -9.76 8.20 -14.31
N VAL A 54 -9.76 6.97 -14.85
CA VAL A 54 -8.72 5.96 -14.57
C VAL A 54 -7.34 6.46 -15.01
N LEU A 55 -7.23 6.98 -16.23
CA LEU A 55 -5.97 7.53 -16.74
C LEU A 55 -5.47 8.73 -15.92
N SER A 56 -6.38 9.58 -15.45
CA SER A 56 -6.03 10.72 -14.59
C SER A 56 -5.50 10.25 -13.23
N ALA A 57 -6.06 9.18 -12.66
CA ALA A 57 -5.56 8.61 -11.42
C ALA A 57 -4.16 7.97 -11.61
N MET A 58 -3.96 7.23 -12.70
CA MET A 58 -2.65 6.68 -13.09
C MET A 58 -1.59 7.79 -13.23
N GLN A 59 -1.93 8.90 -13.89
CA GLN A 59 -1.04 10.06 -14.04
C GLN A 59 -0.72 10.72 -12.69
N LYS A 60 -1.69 10.84 -11.78
CA LYS A 60 -1.45 11.37 -10.44
C LYS A 60 -0.48 10.51 -9.63
N ILE A 61 -0.59 9.19 -9.72
CA ILE A 61 0.39 8.28 -9.12
C ILE A 61 1.77 8.52 -9.75
N ALA A 62 1.84 8.50 -11.08
CA ALA A 62 3.09 8.70 -11.82
C ALA A 62 3.77 10.06 -11.57
N ALA A 63 3.03 11.10 -11.23
CA ALA A 63 3.58 12.40 -10.89
C ALA A 63 4.22 12.46 -9.50
N ASN A 64 3.82 11.57 -8.58
CA ASN A 64 4.27 11.56 -7.18
C ASN A 64 5.17 10.38 -6.85
N THR A 65 5.31 9.41 -7.76
CA THR A 65 6.10 8.21 -7.58
C THR A 65 6.97 7.90 -8.80
N CYS A 66 7.81 6.88 -8.66
CA CYS A 66 8.59 6.22 -9.70
C CYS A 66 7.81 5.13 -10.43
N VAL A 67 6.49 5.03 -10.24
CA VAL A 67 5.64 4.07 -10.97
C VAL A 67 5.05 4.77 -12.18
N LYS A 68 5.15 4.17 -13.36
CA LYS A 68 4.53 4.68 -14.60
C LYS A 68 3.52 3.67 -15.12
N PHE A 69 2.40 4.13 -15.64
CA PHE A 69 1.42 3.28 -16.29
C PHE A 69 1.52 3.47 -17.79
N GLU A 70 1.69 2.38 -18.53
CA GLU A 70 1.75 2.38 -19.99
C GLU A 70 0.74 1.38 -20.58
N PRO A 71 0.12 1.70 -21.73
CA PRO A 71 -0.74 0.74 -22.41
C PRO A 71 0.04 -0.54 -22.70
N ARG A 72 -0.52 -1.67 -22.26
CA ARG A 72 0.07 -2.98 -22.50
C ARG A 72 0.21 -3.26 -23.99
N SER A 73 1.36 -3.79 -24.38
CA SER A 73 1.67 -4.33 -25.70
C SER A 73 1.60 -5.86 -25.70
N SER A 74 2.57 -6.51 -25.08
CA SER A 74 2.78 -7.96 -25.06
C SER A 74 3.30 -8.46 -23.72
N GLU A 75 3.40 -7.58 -22.72
CA GLU A 75 3.92 -7.88 -21.40
C GLU A 75 3.05 -8.96 -20.73
N GLU A 76 3.69 -9.95 -20.13
CA GLU A 76 3.02 -11.05 -19.43
C GLU A 76 2.39 -10.58 -18.12
N GLN A 77 3.04 -9.66 -17.42
CA GLN A 77 2.60 -9.10 -16.15
C GLN A 77 1.94 -7.75 -16.39
N TYR A 78 0.67 -7.59 -16.04
CA TYR A 78 -0.06 -6.34 -16.30
C TYR A 78 -1.27 -6.17 -15.39
N VAL A 79 -1.74 -4.93 -15.29
CA VAL A 79 -3.00 -4.57 -14.64
C VAL A 79 -4.14 -4.67 -15.66
N GLU A 80 -5.15 -5.47 -15.36
CA GLU A 80 -6.37 -5.59 -16.16
C GLU A 80 -7.50 -4.78 -15.51
N ILE A 81 -7.98 -3.75 -16.20
CA ILE A 81 -9.11 -2.93 -15.77
C ILE A 81 -10.41 -3.53 -16.33
N ILE A 82 -11.24 -4.06 -15.43
CA ILE A 82 -12.38 -4.93 -15.75
C ILE A 82 -13.68 -4.29 -15.26
N ASN A 83 -14.71 -4.36 -16.09
CA ASN A 83 -16.10 -4.09 -15.71
C ASN A 83 -16.90 -5.38 -15.98
N GLU A 84 -17.27 -6.10 -14.91
CA GLU A 84 -17.92 -7.43 -14.94
C GLU A 84 -19.40 -7.40 -14.49
N GLU A 85 -20.00 -6.21 -14.32
CA GLU A 85 -21.42 -6.00 -14.00
C GLU A 85 -21.97 -6.76 -12.76
N SER A 86 -21.11 -7.11 -11.80
CA SER A 86 -21.44 -7.77 -10.53
C SER A 86 -21.92 -6.83 -9.41
N GLY A 87 -21.74 -5.52 -9.60
CA GLY A 87 -21.96 -4.42 -8.68
C GLY A 87 -20.79 -4.12 -7.73
N ALA A 88 -19.68 -4.86 -7.79
CA ALA A 88 -18.61 -4.82 -6.79
C ALA A 88 -17.34 -4.11 -7.28
N CYS A 89 -16.74 -3.30 -6.40
CA CYS A 89 -15.43 -2.68 -6.61
C CYS A 89 -14.37 -3.52 -5.90
N GLY A 90 -13.24 -3.80 -6.54
CA GLY A 90 -12.17 -4.57 -5.92
C GLY A 90 -10.90 -4.61 -6.75
N ALA A 91 -9.79 -4.95 -6.13
CA ALA A 91 -8.53 -5.18 -6.81
C ALA A 91 -7.74 -6.25 -6.09
N ASN A 92 -6.91 -6.97 -6.85
CA ASN A 92 -5.84 -7.73 -6.23
C ASN A 92 -4.86 -6.79 -5.54
N VAL A 93 -4.33 -7.20 -4.37
CA VAL A 93 -3.28 -6.44 -3.69
C VAL A 93 -1.93 -6.85 -4.27
N GLY A 94 -1.27 -5.93 -4.96
CA GLY A 94 0.07 -6.12 -5.53
C GLY A 94 0.08 -6.89 -6.84
N ARG A 95 1.28 -7.16 -7.35
CA ARG A 95 1.41 -7.92 -8.59
C ARG A 95 1.12 -9.40 -8.31
N ILE A 96 0.19 -9.95 -9.08
CA ILE A 96 -0.04 -11.40 -9.16
C ILE A 96 0.52 -11.90 -10.48
N SER A 97 1.04 -13.13 -10.49
CA SER A 97 1.55 -13.78 -11.70
C SER A 97 0.54 -13.70 -12.85
N GLY A 98 0.94 -13.02 -13.93
CA GLY A 98 0.13 -12.80 -15.12
C GLY A 98 -0.68 -11.52 -14.98
N LYS A 99 -1.99 -11.66 -14.78
CA LYS A 99 -2.88 -10.50 -14.70
C LYS A 99 -3.24 -10.14 -13.27
N THR A 100 -3.10 -8.85 -12.95
CA THR A 100 -3.57 -8.24 -11.71
C THR A 100 -4.88 -7.54 -12.00
N SER A 101 -5.99 -8.08 -11.52
CA SER A 101 -7.33 -7.59 -11.84
C SER A 101 -7.69 -6.37 -10.99
N VAL A 102 -8.31 -5.39 -11.62
CA VAL A 102 -8.89 -4.20 -11.00
C VAL A 102 -10.32 -4.05 -11.54
N TYR A 103 -11.29 -4.33 -10.67
CA TYR A 103 -12.72 -4.28 -10.95
C TYR A 103 -13.24 -2.87 -10.69
N LEU A 104 -13.58 -2.15 -11.77
CA LEU A 104 -14.13 -0.80 -11.75
C LEU A 104 -15.45 -0.78 -12.51
N GLU A 105 -16.51 -1.18 -11.83
CA GLU A 105 -17.85 -1.09 -12.38
C GLU A 105 -18.37 0.35 -12.39
N PRO A 106 -19.45 0.67 -13.14
CA PRO A 106 -20.00 2.02 -13.19
C PRO A 106 -20.32 2.61 -11.81
N SER A 107 -20.72 1.78 -10.83
CA SER A 107 -20.95 2.20 -9.44
C SER A 107 -19.67 2.61 -8.70
N CYS A 108 -18.50 2.21 -9.20
CA CYS A 108 -17.17 2.48 -8.65
C CYS A 108 -16.49 3.71 -9.26
N MET A 109 -17.11 4.33 -10.28
CA MET A 109 -16.51 5.42 -11.06
C MET A 109 -16.58 6.76 -10.32
N ASP A 110 -15.87 6.83 -9.19
CA ASP A 110 -15.52 8.05 -8.50
C ASP A 110 -14.00 8.13 -8.29
N ALA A 111 -13.49 9.36 -8.19
CA ALA A 111 -12.05 9.59 -8.17
C ALA A 111 -11.33 8.94 -6.96
N LYS A 112 -12.02 8.79 -5.82
CA LYS A 112 -11.45 8.17 -4.61
C LYS A 112 -11.35 6.66 -4.83
N THR A 113 -12.45 6.01 -5.22
CA THR A 113 -12.49 4.57 -5.42
C THR A 113 -11.50 4.12 -6.49
N VAL A 114 -11.46 4.80 -7.64
CA VAL A 114 -10.50 4.51 -8.71
C VAL A 114 -9.05 4.60 -8.21
N MET A 115 -8.72 5.63 -7.43
CA MET A 115 -7.38 5.79 -6.85
C MET A 115 -7.04 4.66 -5.88
N VAL A 116 -7.94 4.31 -4.96
CA VAL A 116 -7.75 3.21 -3.99
C VAL A 116 -7.52 1.88 -4.70
N MET A 117 -8.31 1.57 -5.74
CA MET A 117 -8.19 0.31 -6.47
C MET A 117 -6.86 0.21 -7.26
N LEU A 118 -6.36 1.34 -7.79
CA LEU A 118 -5.03 1.38 -8.39
C LEU A 118 -3.91 1.26 -7.35
N LEU A 119 -4.05 1.86 -6.16
CA LEU A 119 -3.05 1.68 -5.10
C LEU A 119 -3.03 0.24 -4.58
N HIS A 120 -4.20 -0.41 -4.46
CA HIS A 120 -4.28 -1.84 -4.20
C HIS A 120 -3.50 -2.65 -5.24
N SER A 121 -3.71 -2.41 -6.54
CA SER A 121 -2.98 -3.16 -7.58
C SER A 121 -1.47 -2.93 -7.54
N LEU A 122 -1.01 -1.81 -6.99
CA LEU A 122 0.40 -1.57 -6.72
C LEU A 122 0.93 -2.27 -5.47
N GLY A 123 0.06 -2.77 -4.61
CA GLY A 123 0.42 -3.56 -3.44
C GLY A 123 0.02 -2.97 -2.11
N LEU A 124 -0.62 -1.79 -2.07
CA LEU A 124 -1.07 -1.15 -0.84
C LEU A 124 -2.28 -1.87 -0.28
N SER A 125 -2.16 -2.37 0.94
CA SER A 125 -3.27 -2.92 1.72
C SER A 125 -4.02 -1.78 2.43
N GLN A 126 -5.19 -2.05 3.02
CA GLN A 126 -5.87 -1.04 3.83
C GLN A 126 -5.00 -0.67 5.04
N GLU A 127 -5.02 0.59 5.46
CA GLU A 127 -4.14 1.08 6.54
C GLU A 127 -4.44 0.38 7.88
N ASN A 128 -5.69 0.03 8.14
CA ASN A 128 -6.12 -0.76 9.30
C ASN A 128 -5.74 -2.25 9.24
N GLN A 129 -5.20 -2.74 8.12
CA GLN A 129 -4.66 -4.10 7.99
C GLN A 129 -3.17 -4.19 8.32
N ARG A 130 -2.52 -3.08 8.68
CA ARG A 130 -1.11 -3.11 9.07
C ARG A 130 -0.86 -3.96 10.31
N GLU A 131 0.30 -4.61 10.37
CA GLU A 131 0.70 -5.42 11.54
C GLU A 131 0.79 -4.58 12.83
N ASP A 132 1.14 -3.30 12.73
CA ASP A 132 1.28 -2.38 13.87
C ASP A 132 -0.02 -1.62 14.21
N ARG A 133 -1.15 -1.91 13.54
CA ARG A 133 -2.41 -1.14 13.64
C ARG A 133 -2.97 -1.06 15.06
N ASP A 134 -2.77 -2.08 15.89
CA ASP A 134 -3.29 -2.12 17.26
C ASP A 134 -2.63 -1.07 18.20
N ASN A 135 -1.54 -0.43 17.76
CA ASN A 135 -0.97 0.74 18.46
C ASN A 135 -1.72 2.05 18.16
N TYR A 136 -2.54 2.07 17.11
CA TYR A 136 -3.15 3.29 16.56
C TYR A 136 -4.68 3.21 16.52
N ILE A 137 -5.26 2.03 16.39
CA ILE A 137 -6.70 1.80 16.34
C ILE A 137 -7.09 0.59 17.19
N LYS A 138 -8.36 0.50 17.55
CA LYS A 138 -9.01 -0.68 18.10
C LYS A 138 -10.13 -1.09 17.16
N LEU A 139 -10.24 -2.40 16.90
CA LEU A 139 -11.29 -2.96 16.07
C LEU A 139 -12.40 -3.57 16.93
N HIS A 140 -13.64 -3.13 16.71
CA HIS A 140 -14.84 -3.66 17.35
C HIS A 140 -15.53 -4.68 16.45
N LEU A 141 -14.99 -5.90 16.38
CA LEU A 141 -15.52 -6.95 15.50
C LEU A 141 -16.93 -7.40 15.90
N GLU A 142 -17.32 -7.22 17.16
CA GLU A 142 -18.67 -7.42 17.67
C GLU A 142 -19.72 -6.49 17.01
N ASN A 143 -19.27 -5.36 16.46
CA ASN A 143 -20.12 -4.36 15.81
C ASN A 143 -20.33 -4.61 14.32
N LEU A 144 -19.73 -5.66 13.75
CA LEU A 144 -19.89 -6.00 12.33
C LEU A 144 -21.32 -6.40 11.98
N ILE A 145 -21.83 -5.87 10.87
CA ILE A 145 -23.14 -6.29 10.32
C ILE A 145 -23.10 -7.73 9.81
N ASP A 146 -22.00 -8.13 9.17
CA ASP A 146 -21.68 -9.49 8.78
C ASP A 146 -20.34 -9.88 9.43
N PRO A 147 -20.31 -10.86 10.36
CA PRO A 147 -19.08 -11.30 11.00
C PRO A 147 -17.98 -11.73 10.02
N ARG A 148 -18.34 -12.19 8.81
CA ARG A 148 -17.36 -12.57 7.77
C ARG A 148 -16.53 -11.38 7.27
N ALA A 149 -17.04 -10.16 7.40
CA ALA A 149 -16.32 -8.95 7.05
C ALA A 149 -15.09 -8.69 7.95
N GLY A 150 -15.00 -9.38 9.10
CA GLY A 150 -13.84 -9.30 9.97
C GLY A 150 -12.52 -9.69 9.27
N VAL A 151 -12.57 -10.55 8.26
CA VAL A 151 -11.38 -10.88 7.45
C VAL A 151 -10.89 -9.64 6.70
N PHE A 152 -11.77 -8.83 6.12
CA PHE A 152 -11.35 -7.63 5.39
C PHE A 152 -10.87 -6.51 6.32
N LEU A 153 -11.43 -6.40 7.54
CA LEU A 153 -11.03 -5.36 8.49
C LEU A 153 -9.79 -5.69 9.31
N ALA A 154 -9.64 -6.96 9.70
CA ALA A 154 -8.68 -7.38 10.72
C ALA A 154 -7.53 -8.23 10.20
N MET A 155 -7.61 -8.77 8.97
CA MET A 155 -6.53 -9.58 8.40
C MET A 155 -5.27 -8.72 8.30
N ALA A 156 -4.27 -9.09 9.11
CA ALA A 156 -2.95 -8.53 8.98
C ALA A 156 -2.33 -9.16 7.73
N GLU A 157 -2.32 -8.42 6.63
CA GLU A 157 -1.44 -8.76 5.52
C GLU A 157 0.01 -8.52 5.98
N SER A 158 0.95 -9.33 5.49
CA SER A 158 2.37 -9.07 5.78
C SER A 158 2.74 -7.73 5.18
N THR A 159 2.73 -6.72 6.05
CA THR A 159 2.93 -5.32 5.74
C THR A 159 4.24 -4.84 6.34
N GLN A 160 5.12 -5.79 6.70
CA GLN A 160 6.48 -5.53 7.16
C GLN A 160 7.21 -4.51 6.27
N LYS A 161 6.93 -4.53 4.96
CA LYS A 161 7.43 -3.54 3.99
C LYS A 161 7.08 -2.09 4.36
N TYR A 162 5.92 -1.83 4.95
CA TYR A 162 5.47 -0.50 5.38
C TYR A 162 5.98 -0.06 6.76
N LEU A 163 6.64 -0.91 7.54
CA LEU A 163 7.05 -0.53 8.91
C LEU A 163 8.09 0.60 8.94
N SER A 164 8.74 0.88 7.80
CA SER A 164 9.59 2.07 7.63
C SER A 164 8.80 3.38 7.48
N VAL A 165 7.51 3.31 7.16
CA VAL A 165 6.58 4.44 7.02
C VAL A 165 5.59 4.45 8.19
N PRO A 166 5.50 5.55 8.97
CA PRO A 166 4.58 5.62 10.11
C PRO A 166 3.11 5.43 9.72
N TYR A 167 2.32 4.84 10.62
CA TYR A 167 0.87 4.68 10.45
C TYR A 167 0.18 6.03 10.14
N ASP A 168 -0.72 6.03 9.17
CA ASP A 168 -1.36 7.23 8.66
C ASP A 168 -2.90 7.19 8.76
N TYR A 169 -3.44 7.81 9.82
CA TYR A 169 -4.88 8.03 9.96
C TYR A 169 -5.53 8.77 8.79
N LEU A 170 -4.75 9.53 8.01
CA LEU A 170 -5.22 10.30 6.87
C LEU A 170 -4.82 9.66 5.54
N SER A 171 -4.49 8.37 5.54
CA SER A 171 -4.32 7.59 4.32
C SER A 171 -5.64 7.47 3.57
N ILE A 172 -5.61 7.54 2.23
CA ILE A 172 -6.79 7.21 1.41
C ILE A 172 -7.19 5.73 1.52
N MET A 173 -6.25 4.88 1.95
CA MET A 173 -6.42 3.45 2.20
C MET A 173 -6.94 3.14 3.61
N HIS A 174 -7.26 4.16 4.42
CA HIS A 174 -7.79 3.92 5.76
C HIS A 174 -9.31 3.74 5.71
N ASP A 175 -9.82 2.69 6.35
CA ASP A 175 -11.26 2.50 6.48
C ASP A 175 -11.93 3.61 7.30
N ALA A 176 -13.20 3.90 7.01
CA ALA A 176 -14.00 4.80 7.83
C ALA A 176 -14.32 4.15 9.20
N LYS A 177 -14.67 4.98 10.19
CA LYS A 177 -14.98 4.51 11.55
C LYS A 177 -16.10 3.47 11.62
N ASP A 178 -17.03 3.52 10.67
CA ASP A 178 -18.23 2.70 10.56
C ASP A 178 -18.16 1.67 9.43
N ALA A 179 -16.96 1.39 8.90
CA ALA A 179 -16.77 0.39 7.85
C ALA A 179 -17.34 -0.98 8.28
N HIS A 180 -18.30 -1.49 7.52
CA HIS A 180 -19.03 -2.74 7.82
C HIS A 180 -19.76 -2.78 9.18
N ALA A 181 -19.97 -1.63 9.82
CA ALA A 181 -20.64 -1.55 11.12
C ALA A 181 -22.16 -1.76 11.01
N LYS A 182 -22.76 -2.26 12.08
CA LYS A 182 -24.20 -2.16 12.32
C LYS A 182 -24.61 -0.67 12.34
N PRO A 183 -25.85 -0.32 11.94
CA PRO A 183 -26.30 1.07 11.97
C PRO A 183 -26.15 1.69 13.36
N GLY A 184 -25.47 2.85 13.44
CA GLY A 184 -25.27 3.59 14.67
C GLY A 184 -24.09 3.14 15.55
N THR A 185 -23.28 2.18 15.10
CA THR A 185 -22.05 1.75 15.80
C THR A 185 -20.79 2.08 15.00
N ILE A 186 -19.62 1.86 15.60
CA ILE A 186 -18.31 1.96 14.93
C ILE A 186 -17.60 0.62 15.00
N THR A 187 -16.79 0.33 13.99
CA THR A 187 -15.91 -0.85 13.92
C THR A 187 -14.45 -0.45 14.09
N VAL A 188 -14.09 0.81 13.84
CA VAL A 188 -12.72 1.34 13.96
C VAL A 188 -12.70 2.52 14.92
N GLU A 189 -12.14 2.32 16.11
CA GLU A 189 -11.88 3.35 17.11
C GLU A 189 -10.42 3.80 17.01
N THR A 190 -10.14 5.09 16.89
CA THR A 190 -8.77 5.62 16.89
C THR A 190 -8.26 5.83 18.31
N VAL A 191 -7.02 5.40 18.59
CA VAL A 191 -6.35 5.67 19.88
C VAL A 191 -6.17 7.17 20.10
N ASP A 192 -5.82 7.93 19.05
CA ASP A 192 -5.83 9.39 19.10
C ASP A 192 -7.23 9.93 18.69
N PRO A 193 -8.02 10.47 19.64
CA PRO A 193 -9.38 10.91 19.39
C PRO A 193 -9.45 12.09 18.40
N ALA A 194 -8.34 12.81 18.15
CA ALA A 194 -8.30 13.90 17.18
C ALA A 194 -8.51 13.41 15.73
N TYR A 195 -8.41 12.10 15.48
CA TYR A 195 -8.58 11.48 14.16
C TYR A 195 -9.87 10.69 13.99
N GLN A 196 -10.64 10.45 15.07
CA GLN A 196 -11.81 9.56 15.05
C GLN A 196 -12.84 9.90 13.95
N ASP A 197 -13.06 11.20 13.70
CA ASP A 197 -14.00 11.68 12.69
C ASP A 197 -13.35 12.06 11.35
N LYS A 198 -12.06 11.75 11.18
CA LYS A 198 -11.26 12.09 9.98
C LYS A 198 -10.89 10.88 9.14
N ILE A 199 -10.75 9.70 9.75
CA ILE A 199 -10.41 8.46 9.04
C ILE A 199 -11.45 8.12 7.94
N GLY A 200 -10.99 7.59 6.82
CA GLY A 200 -11.83 7.14 5.69
C GLY A 200 -12.54 8.23 4.88
N LYS A 201 -12.27 9.52 5.12
CA LYS A 201 -12.91 10.66 4.43
C LYS A 201 -12.03 11.33 3.37
N GLN A 202 -10.83 10.79 3.15
CA GLN A 202 -9.83 11.35 2.25
C GLN A 202 -10.31 11.30 0.79
N ALA A 203 -10.13 12.40 0.06
CA ALA A 203 -10.43 12.49 -1.38
C ALA A 203 -9.19 12.28 -2.27
N ALA A 204 -7.99 12.25 -1.68
CA ALA A 204 -6.73 12.10 -2.38
C ALA A 204 -5.72 11.36 -1.50
N PRO A 205 -4.70 10.70 -2.09
CA PRO A 205 -3.64 10.04 -1.34
C PRO A 205 -2.85 11.04 -0.48
N SER A 206 -2.43 10.59 0.69
CA SER A 206 -1.49 11.31 1.52
C SER A 206 -0.07 11.21 0.96
N ALA A 207 0.86 12.01 1.51
CA ALA A 207 2.28 11.87 1.17
C ALA A 207 2.82 10.46 1.52
N ARG A 208 2.29 9.84 2.58
CA ARG A 208 2.72 8.51 3.04
C ARG A 208 2.17 7.40 2.17
N ASP A 209 1.00 7.59 1.55
CA ASP A 209 0.50 6.65 0.54
C ASP A 209 1.47 6.55 -0.63
N TYR A 210 1.92 7.69 -1.15
CA TYR A 210 2.93 7.72 -2.21
C TYR A 210 4.28 7.15 -1.73
N GLU A 211 4.72 7.44 -0.51
CA GLU A 211 5.95 6.89 0.06
C GLU A 211 5.93 5.36 0.14
N LYS A 212 4.80 4.76 0.53
CA LYS A 212 4.62 3.30 0.50
C LYS A 212 4.72 2.74 -0.92
N SER A 213 4.18 3.46 -1.91
CA SER A 213 4.33 3.12 -3.32
C SER A 213 5.78 3.29 -3.86
N LEU A 214 6.68 3.97 -3.15
CA LEU A 214 8.10 4.06 -3.54
C LEU A 214 8.93 2.85 -3.09
N ILE A 215 8.46 2.07 -2.11
CA ILE A 215 9.17 0.86 -1.64
C ILE A 215 9.40 -0.11 -2.80
N PHE A 216 8.44 -0.18 -3.73
CA PHE A 216 8.51 -0.97 -4.96
C PHE A 216 9.66 -0.58 -5.90
N CYS A 217 10.19 0.65 -5.76
CA CYS A 217 11.28 1.15 -6.58
C CYS A 217 12.66 1.03 -5.94
N ALA A 218 12.73 0.73 -4.64
CA ALA A 218 13.97 0.74 -3.89
C ALA A 218 14.73 -0.60 -3.94
N GLU A 219 14.07 -1.70 -4.28
CA GLU A 219 14.70 -3.03 -4.26
C GLU A 219 15.57 -3.35 -5.49
N GLY A 220 15.71 -2.42 -6.45
CA GLY A 220 16.66 -2.52 -7.56
C GLY A 220 18.09 -2.06 -7.24
N PHE A 221 18.37 -1.61 -6.01
CA PHE A 221 19.58 -0.82 -5.71
C PHE A 221 20.39 -1.33 -4.51
N TRP A 222 20.79 -2.60 -4.53
CA TRP A 222 22.04 -3.00 -3.89
C TRP A 222 23.13 -2.90 -4.96
N PHE A 223 24.09 -1.99 -4.79
CA PHE A 223 25.12 -1.59 -5.77
C PHE A 223 24.61 -0.67 -6.90
N VAL A 224 24.38 0.61 -6.62
CA VAL A 224 25.10 1.78 -7.18
C VAL A 224 24.56 3.00 -6.40
N HIS A 225 25.30 4.09 -6.29
CA HIS A 225 24.90 5.29 -5.54
C HIS A 225 23.44 5.73 -5.74
N PHE A 226 22.73 5.95 -4.62
CA PHE A 226 21.50 6.74 -4.56
C PHE A 226 21.68 8.03 -5.38
N ARG A 227 21.03 8.12 -6.54
CA ARG A 227 20.61 9.42 -7.06
C ARG A 227 19.24 9.68 -6.46
N PRO A 228 19.11 10.62 -5.52
CA PRO A 228 17.80 10.97 -4.98
C PRO A 228 16.93 11.45 -6.15
N CYS A 229 15.70 10.94 -6.22
CA CYS A 229 14.62 11.57 -6.98
C CYS A 229 14.74 13.08 -6.81
N LYS A 230 14.80 13.83 -7.93
CA LYS A 230 14.82 15.29 -7.89
C LYS A 230 13.71 15.76 -6.97
N LYS A 231 14.09 16.33 -5.83
CA LYS A 231 13.17 17.00 -4.90
C LYS A 231 12.36 18.01 -5.70
N SER A 232 11.11 17.69 -6.04
CA SER A 232 10.14 18.72 -6.29
C SER A 232 9.96 19.46 -4.96
N LYS A 233 10.05 20.79 -5.01
CA LYS A 233 10.12 21.65 -3.83
C LYS A 233 8.81 21.54 -3.02
N MET A 234 8.77 20.69 -2.01
CA MET A 234 7.96 20.92 -0.81
C MET A 234 8.91 21.18 0.35
N ALA A 235 9.15 22.47 0.62
CA ALA A 235 9.80 22.90 1.84
C ALA A 235 8.75 22.84 2.96
N TYR A 236 8.94 21.95 3.94
CA TYR A 236 8.32 22.07 5.24
C TYR A 236 9.39 22.43 6.28
N PRO A 237 9.09 23.33 7.23
CA PRO A 237 10.07 23.78 8.22
C PRO A 237 10.34 22.68 9.24
N THR A 238 11.61 22.37 9.44
CA THR A 238 12.08 21.50 10.53
C THR A 238 11.84 22.18 11.88
N THR A 239 10.98 21.60 12.70
CA THR A 239 10.86 21.93 14.12
C THR A 239 12.10 21.45 14.88
N SER A 240 12.68 22.36 15.66
CA SER A 240 13.88 22.16 16.46
C SER A 240 13.70 21.07 17.53
N VAL A 241 14.58 20.07 17.52
CA VAL A 241 14.71 19.07 18.58
C VAL A 241 15.36 19.73 19.79
N ILE A 242 14.65 19.76 20.91
CA ILE A 242 15.17 20.14 22.24
C ILE A 242 16.09 19.01 22.72
N GLN A 243 17.38 19.30 22.88
CA GLN A 243 18.33 18.40 23.53
C GLN A 243 18.13 18.43 25.04
N LEU A 244 17.77 17.29 25.62
CA LEU A 244 17.84 17.05 27.06
C LEU A 244 19.31 16.82 27.44
N LYS A 245 19.88 17.76 28.20
CA LYS A 245 21.17 17.58 28.89
C LYS A 245 21.02 16.54 29.99
N THR A 246 21.86 15.52 29.97
CA THR A 246 22.19 14.71 31.14
C THR A 246 23.24 15.46 31.96
N SER A 247 22.91 15.82 33.20
CA SER A 247 23.87 16.30 34.19
C SER A 247 24.28 15.12 35.08
N GLY A 248 25.55 14.75 35.03
CA GLY A 248 26.22 13.99 36.08
C GLY A 248 27.06 14.94 36.93
N GLU A 249 26.76 14.95 38.22
CA GLU A 249 27.68 15.05 39.37
C GLU A 249 26.95 14.45 40.58
#